data_AF-A0AA91KMH2-F1
#
_entry.id   AF-A0AA91KMH2-F1
#
_cell.length_a   1.000
_cell.length_b   1.000
_cell.length_c   1.000
_cell.angle_alpha   90.00
_cell.angle_beta   90.00
_cell.angle_gamma   90.00
#
_symmetry.space_group_name_H-M   'P 1'
#
loop_
_entity.id
_entity.type
_entity.pdbx_description
1 polymer ?
#
loop_
_entity_poly.entity_id
_entity_poly.type
_entity_poly.pdbx_seq_one_letter_code
_entity_poly.pdbx_strand_id
1 'polypeptide(L)' 'MNTLIYLIPIALFLGGLGLVAFLWALKSGQYEDLEGASWRVLDDGDGKPEKE' A
#
# COMPACT_ATOMS: atom_id res chain seq x y z
N MET A 1 -22.38 18.00 28.53
CA MET A 1 -21.32 16.98 28.78
C MET A 1 -20.38 16.98 27.58
N ASN A 2 -19.07 16.95 27.83
CA ASN A 2 -18.02 17.34 26.89
C ASN A 2 -17.73 16.24 25.84
N THR A 3 -18.13 16.46 24.58
CA THR A 3 -17.96 15.52 23.45
C THR A 3 -16.52 15.03 23.27
N LEU A 4 -15.54 15.82 23.73
CA LEU A 4 -14.13 15.48 23.71
C LEU A 4 -13.80 14.13 24.39
N ILE A 5 -14.57 13.71 25.40
CA ILE A 5 -14.40 12.41 26.07
C ILE A 5 -14.53 11.23 25.11
N TYR A 6 -15.36 11.37 24.06
CA TYR A 6 -15.53 10.34 23.04
C TYR A 6 -14.59 10.55 21.85
N LEU A 7 -14.38 11.80 21.44
CA LEU A 7 -13.57 12.09 20.25
C LEU A 7 -12.09 11.77 20.43
N ILE A 8 -11.53 12.01 21.63
CA ILE A 8 -10.12 11.71 21.92
C ILE A 8 -9.80 10.21 21.74
N PRO A 9 -10.50 9.27 22.40
CA PRO A 9 -10.21 7.85 22.24
C PRO A 9 -10.50 7.36 20.81
N ILE A 10 -11.54 7.87 20.15
CA ILE A 10 -11.83 7.53 18.75
C ILE A 10 -10.68 7.97 17.83
N ALA A 11 -10.19 9.20 17.99
CA ALA A 11 -9.08 9.72 17.18
C ALA A 11 -7.79 8.93 17.41
N LEU A 12 -7.46 8.60 18.66
CA LEU A 12 -6.31 7.76 18.99
C LEU A 12 -6.44 6.35 18.40
N PHE A 13 -7.62 5.75 18.45
CA PHE A 13 -7.88 4.44 17.88
C PHE A 13 -7.74 4.44 16.36
N LEU A 14 -8.32 5.42 15.68
CA LEU A 14 -8.21 5.56 14.23
C LEU A 14 -6.76 5.84 13.79
N GLY A 15 -6.05 6.71 14.51
CA GLY A 15 -4.62 6.97 14.26
C GLY A 15 -3.77 5.72 14.46
N GLY A 16 -4.02 4.96 15.53
CA GLY A 16 -3.35 3.69 15.82
C GLY A 16 -3.61 2.62 14.77
N LEU A 17 -4.88 2.46 14.34
CA LEU A 17 -5.24 1.56 13.24
C LEU A 17 -4.52 1.92 11.95
N GLY A 18 -4.50 3.21 11.59
CA GLY A 18 -3.78 3.69 10.41
C GLY A 18 -2.28 3.39 10.48
N LEU A 19 -1.66 3.61 11.65
CA LEU A 19 -0.24 3.31 11.84
C LEU A 19 0.05 1.81 11.73
N VAL A 20 -0.77 0.96 12.34
CA VAL A 20 -0.61 -0.51 12.24
C VAL A 20 -0.78 -0.97 10.79
N ALA A 21 -1.80 -0.48 10.09
CA ALA A 21 -2.02 -0.80 8.68
C ALA A 21 -0.84 -0.35 7.80
N PHE A 22 -0.30 0.84 8.06
CA PHE A 22 0.87 1.38 7.36
C PHE A 22 2.12 0.52 7.58
N LEU A 23 2.42 0.14 8.82
CA LEU A 23 3.55 -0.73 9.14
C LEU A 23 3.38 -2.13 8.55
N TRP A 24 2.15 -2.66 8.54
CA TRP A 24 1.85 -3.94 7.89
C TRP A 24 2.08 -3.87 6.37
N ALA A 25 1.64 -2.79 5.72
CA ALA A 25 1.86 -2.58 4.29
C ALA A 25 3.36 -2.51 3.94
N LEU A 26 4.16 -1.78 4.73
CA LEU A 26 5.62 -1.75 4.55
C LEU A 26 6.25 -3.14 4.71
N LYS A 27 5.84 -3.91 5.72
CA LYS A 27 6.36 -5.27 5.95
C LYS A 27 5.92 -6.26 4.87
N SER A 28 4.77 -6.05 4.24
CA SER A 28 4.20 -6.98 3.26
C SER A 28 4.97 -7.07 1.94
N GLY A 29 6.01 -6.24 1.73
CA GLY A 29 6.79 -6.24 0.49
C GLY A 29 6.01 -5.69 -0.72
N GLN A 30 4.79 -5.16 -0.53
CA GLN A 30 3.98 -4.61 -1.64
C GLN A 30 4.66 -3.47 -2.40
N TYR A 31 5.61 -2.78 -1.77
CA TYR A 31 6.37 -1.71 -2.41
C TYR A 31 7.55 -2.21 -3.27
N GLU A 32 7.95 -3.48 -3.15
CA GLU A 32 9.05 -4.05 -3.94
C GLU A 32 8.61 -4.40 -5.37
N ASP A 33 7.34 -4.76 -5.60
CA ASP A 33 6.80 -5.07 -6.94
C ASP A 33 6.27 -3.83 -7.69
N LEU A 34 6.29 -2.62 -7.08
CA LEU A 34 5.90 -1.40 -7.79
C LEU A 34 6.86 -1.04 -8.93
N GLU A 35 8.15 -1.35 -8.77
CA GLU A 35 9.18 -1.11 -9.78
C GLU A 35 9.02 -2.08 -10.96
N GLY A 36 8.76 -3.36 -10.69
CA GLY A 36 8.53 -4.38 -11.71
C GLY A 36 7.18 -4.24 -12.44
N ALA A 37 6.13 -3.76 -11.76
CA ALA A 37 4.84 -3.47 -12.40
C ALA A 37 4.93 -2.28 -13.37
N SER A 38 5.70 -1.24 -13.03
CA SER A 38 5.93 -0.07 -13.90
C SER A 38 6.74 -0.43 -15.15
N TRP A 39 7.69 -1.37 -15.04
CA TRP A 39 8.41 -1.87 -16.20
C TRP A 39 7.50 -2.64 -17.17
N ARG A 40 6.59 -3.47 -16.64
CA ARG A 40 5.63 -4.26 -17.43
C ARG A 40 4.55 -3.43 -18.11
N VAL A 41 4.19 -2.26 -17.58
CA VAL A 41 3.19 -1.38 -18.21
C VAL A 41 3.72 -0.60 -19.41
N LEU A 42 5.05 -0.42 -19.48
CA LEU A 42 5.74 0.22 -20.60
C LEU A 42 6.21 -0.80 -21.65
N ASP A 43 6.29 -2.07 -21.28
CA ASP A 43 6.60 -3.17 -22.17
C ASP A 43 5.30 -3.62 -22.88
N ASP A 44 5.01 -3.05 -24.05
CA ASP A 44 3.81 -3.32 -24.87
C ASP A 44 3.79 -4.75 -25.49
N GLY A 45 4.58 -5.69 -24.99
CA GLY A 45 4.55 -7.09 -25.41
C GLY A 45 4.99 -7.35 -26.85
N ASP A 46 5.65 -6.40 -27.51
CA ASP A 46 6.05 -6.49 -28.92
C ASP A 46 7.33 -7.33 -29.16
N GLY A 47 7.67 -8.18 -28.19
CA GLY A 47 8.67 -9.23 -28.29
C GLY A 47 8.14 -10.43 -29.08
N LYS A 48 8.23 -10.32 -30.41
CA LYS A 48 7.99 -11.40 -31.39
C LYS A 48 8.55 -12.75 -30.90
N PRO A 49 7.88 -13.88 -31.21
CA PRO A 49 8.45 -15.20 -30.95
C PRO A 49 9.67 -15.40 -31.85
N GLU A 50 10.87 -15.35 -31.27
CA GLU A 50 12.05 -15.87 -31.94
C GLU A 50 11.96 -17.40 -31.87
N LYS A 51 11.65 -17.96 -33.03
CA LYS A 51 11.69 -19.38 -33.33
C LYS A 51 13.09 -19.91 -33.04
N GLU A 52 13.21 -20.97 -32.24
CA GLU A 52 13.94 -22.21 -32.56
C GLU A 52 13.33 -23.38 -31.75
#